data_AF-A0A212FDW4-F1
#
_entry.id   AF-A0A212FDW4-F1
#
_cell.length_a   1.000
_cell.length_b   1.000
_cell.length_c   1.000
_cell.angle_alpha   90.00
_cell.angle_beta   90.00
_cell.angle_gamma   90.00
#
_symmetry.space_group_name_H-M   'P 1'
#
loop_
_entity.id
_entity.type
_entity.pdbx_description
1 polymer ?
#
loop_
_entity_poly.entity_id
_entity_poly.type
_entity_poly.pdbx_seq_one_letter_code
_entity_poly.pdbx_strand_id
1 'polypeptide(L)'
;MGEGQEGFISRNCSYTNCFVTSNRTYLGDYTKFDVIAFAGPEVRFMQTPGYPDRLPEKRSQHQRYVFASIESAENYPVCSDKFNGFFNWTWTYRLESEAKWGYIVIRDAQNNIIGPKTNMNWLKTDQMDVVGDDIKEKLRKKTKAVAWFVSNCVSRSRREKFASVLGIWLAKYDLEIDIYGECGNLKCSRDNEEECDKMIERDYYFYLSFENSFAEDYVTEKLLHPLKYLAVPIVYGGANYSRFMPENIYLDARELGPQKLANKINELIENPDLYAEYFRWKKYYSYHRRSENIETDDYCGFCSLLNDEKFVKKTSIYEDFRKWWDPPYRC
;
A
#
# COMPACT_ATOMS: atom_id res chain seq x y z
N MET A 1 -7.95 7.41 -14.46
CA MET A 1 -7.21 8.37 -15.30
C MET A 1 -8.09 9.43 -15.93
N GLY A 2 -9.28 9.12 -16.45
CA GLY A 2 -10.10 10.09 -17.21
C GLY A 2 -10.02 9.79 -18.71
N GLU A 3 -10.65 10.63 -19.54
CA GLU A 3 -10.60 10.53 -21.01
C GLU A 3 -9.92 11.78 -21.60
N GLY A 4 -9.22 11.60 -22.72
CA GLY A 4 -8.38 12.61 -23.34
C GLY A 4 -7.23 13.06 -22.45
N GLN A 5 -7.00 14.37 -22.40
CA GLN A 5 -5.96 15.01 -21.59
C GLN A 5 -6.48 15.49 -20.22
N GLU A 6 -7.79 15.41 -19.98
CA GLU A 6 -8.43 15.97 -18.77
C GLU A 6 -7.82 15.40 -17.50
N GLY A 7 -7.45 14.11 -17.53
CA GLY A 7 -6.78 13.43 -16.43
C GLY A 7 -5.51 14.11 -15.93
N PHE A 8 -4.77 14.75 -16.83
CA PHE A 8 -3.49 15.39 -16.51
C PHE A 8 -3.65 16.90 -16.30
N ILE A 9 -4.54 17.54 -17.07
CA ILE A 9 -4.84 18.97 -16.94
C ILE A 9 -5.51 19.26 -15.59
N SER A 10 -6.57 18.52 -15.24
CA SER A 10 -7.32 18.72 -13.98
C SER A 10 -6.46 18.51 -12.73
N ARG A 11 -5.38 17.72 -12.86
CA ARG A 11 -4.44 17.47 -11.79
C ARG A 11 -3.32 18.51 -11.72
N ASN A 12 -3.14 19.38 -12.72
CA ASN A 12 -1.97 20.27 -12.85
C ASN A 12 -0.65 19.50 -12.95
N CYS A 13 -0.61 18.40 -13.70
CA CYS A 13 0.63 17.66 -13.95
C CYS A 13 1.67 18.53 -14.70
N SER A 14 2.95 18.28 -14.47
CA SER A 14 4.05 18.94 -15.22
C SER A 14 4.01 18.64 -16.72
N TYR A 15 3.54 17.44 -17.08
CA TYR A 15 3.25 17.03 -18.44
C TYR A 15 1.75 16.80 -18.61
N THR A 16 1.13 17.51 -19.55
CA THR A 16 -0.30 17.41 -19.87
C THR A 16 -0.57 16.91 -21.29
N ASN A 17 0.49 16.58 -22.04
CA ASN A 17 0.40 16.11 -23.42
C ASN A 17 -0.08 14.67 -23.56
N CYS A 18 -0.03 13.85 -22.49
CA CYS A 18 -0.55 12.49 -22.53
C CYS A 18 -2.06 12.46 -22.78
N PHE A 19 -2.50 11.51 -23.61
CA PHE A 19 -3.90 11.35 -24.01
C PHE A 19 -4.37 9.93 -23.70
N VAL A 20 -5.49 9.78 -22.99
CA VAL A 20 -6.05 8.49 -22.59
C VAL A 20 -7.38 8.26 -23.30
N THR A 21 -7.59 7.09 -23.88
CA THR A 21 -8.91 6.70 -24.42
C THR A 21 -9.12 5.19 -24.31
N SER A 22 -10.37 4.79 -24.18
CA SER A 22 -10.80 3.39 -24.31
C SER A 22 -11.12 3.02 -25.77
N ASN A 23 -11.19 4.01 -26.68
CA ASN A 23 -11.47 3.78 -28.10
C ASN A 23 -10.22 3.28 -28.84
N ARG A 24 -10.19 1.98 -29.11
CA ARG A 24 -9.08 1.28 -29.78
C ARG A 24 -8.80 1.78 -31.20
N THR A 25 -9.75 2.44 -31.86
CA THR A 25 -9.62 2.94 -33.24
C THR A 25 -9.48 4.46 -33.31
N TYR A 26 -9.27 5.15 -32.19
CA TYR A 26 -9.17 6.62 -32.17
C TYR A 26 -8.08 7.17 -33.11
N LEU A 27 -6.93 6.50 -33.21
CA LEU A 27 -5.86 6.84 -34.15
C LEU A 27 -5.99 6.09 -35.51
N GLY A 28 -7.15 5.49 -35.76
CA GLY A 28 -7.43 4.57 -36.88
C GLY A 28 -7.01 3.12 -36.62
N ASP A 29 -5.97 2.90 -35.80
CA ASP A 29 -5.51 1.57 -35.39
C ASP A 29 -4.81 1.64 -34.02
N TYR A 30 -4.94 0.58 -33.22
CA TYR A 30 -4.39 0.55 -31.87
C TYR A 30 -2.86 0.48 -31.86
N THR A 31 -2.23 0.09 -32.98
CA THR A 31 -0.77 -0.01 -33.06
C THR A 31 -0.04 1.33 -33.03
N LYS A 32 -0.79 2.44 -33.17
CA LYS A 32 -0.27 3.81 -33.17
C LYS A 32 -0.22 4.46 -31.78
N PHE A 33 -0.76 3.81 -30.75
CA PHE A 33 -0.64 4.31 -29.38
C PHE A 33 0.72 3.94 -28.79
N ASP A 34 1.36 4.88 -28.09
CA ASP A 34 2.62 4.60 -27.39
C ASP A 34 2.47 3.54 -26.29
N VAL A 35 1.30 3.48 -25.66
CA VAL A 35 1.00 2.59 -24.54
C VAL A 35 -0.33 1.88 -24.74
N ILE A 36 -0.36 0.59 -24.42
CA ILE A 36 -1.60 -0.15 -24.15
C ILE A 36 -1.53 -0.66 -22.71
N ALA A 37 -2.37 -0.12 -21.84
CA ALA A 37 -2.46 -0.51 -20.44
C ALA A 37 -3.54 -1.59 -20.25
N PHE A 38 -3.19 -2.65 -19.55
CA PHE A 38 -4.05 -3.78 -19.24
C PHE A 38 -4.33 -3.80 -17.74
N ALA A 39 -5.60 -3.63 -17.37
CA ALA A 39 -5.99 -3.62 -15.96
C ALA A 39 -5.89 -5.04 -15.37
N GLY A 40 -5.22 -5.18 -14.23
CA GLY A 40 -5.00 -6.46 -13.54
C GLY A 40 -6.27 -7.31 -13.37
N PRO A 41 -7.41 -6.73 -12.93
CA PRO A 41 -8.67 -7.44 -12.88
C PRO A 41 -9.13 -8.03 -14.23
N GLU A 42 -8.93 -7.29 -15.32
CA GLU A 42 -9.28 -7.76 -16.67
C GLU A 42 -8.33 -8.87 -17.14
N VAL A 43 -7.02 -8.71 -16.94
CA VAL A 43 -6.00 -9.72 -17.26
C VAL A 43 -6.30 -11.05 -16.53
N ARG A 44 -6.71 -10.98 -15.26
CA ARG A 44 -7.16 -12.14 -14.48
C ARG A 44 -8.38 -12.82 -15.11
N PHE A 45 -9.31 -12.10 -15.72
CA PHE A 45 -10.43 -12.71 -16.45
C PHE A 45 -10.01 -13.27 -17.81
N MET A 46 -9.11 -12.60 -18.52
CA MET A 46 -8.62 -13.05 -19.83
C MET A 46 -7.99 -14.44 -19.79
N GLN A 47 -7.45 -14.88 -18.65
CA GLN A 47 -6.88 -16.23 -18.51
C GLN A 47 -7.94 -17.34 -18.33
N THR A 48 -9.20 -17.00 -18.09
CA THR A 48 -10.26 -17.97 -17.77
C THR A 48 -10.70 -18.71 -19.05
N PRO A 49 -10.79 -20.05 -19.04
CA PRO A 49 -11.27 -20.81 -20.20
C PRO A 49 -12.64 -20.32 -20.68
N GLY A 50 -12.78 -20.09 -21.98
CA GLY A 50 -14.01 -19.58 -22.60
C GLY A 50 -14.19 -18.07 -22.57
N TYR A 51 -13.31 -17.31 -21.91
CA TYR A 51 -13.26 -15.86 -22.07
C TYR A 51 -12.68 -15.53 -23.45
N PRO A 52 -13.29 -14.65 -24.26
CA PRO A 52 -12.75 -14.28 -25.56
C PRO A 52 -11.35 -13.72 -25.43
N ASP A 53 -10.39 -14.28 -26.17
CA ASP A 53 -9.06 -13.71 -26.18
C ASP A 53 -9.11 -12.35 -26.89
N ARG A 54 -8.98 -11.28 -26.12
CA ARG A 54 -9.01 -9.89 -26.60
C ARG A 54 -7.62 -9.28 -26.61
N LEU A 55 -6.57 -10.10 -26.50
CA LEU A 55 -5.20 -9.63 -26.61
C LEU A 55 -4.95 -9.09 -28.03
N PRO A 56 -4.22 -7.98 -28.16
CA PRO A 56 -3.96 -7.43 -29.48
C PRO A 56 -3.04 -8.37 -30.29
N GLU A 57 -3.44 -8.66 -31.52
CA GLU A 57 -2.74 -9.59 -32.43
C GLU A 57 -1.45 -9.01 -33.03
N LYS A 58 -1.34 -7.69 -33.08
CA LYS A 58 -0.19 -6.95 -33.63
C LYS A 58 0.39 -6.07 -32.55
N ARG A 59 1.66 -5.76 -32.69
CA ARG A 59 2.34 -4.84 -31.78
C ARG A 59 3.45 -4.11 -32.51
N SER A 60 3.42 -2.79 -32.51
CA SER A 60 4.53 -2.00 -33.06
C SER A 60 5.70 -1.92 -32.07
N GLN A 61 6.93 -1.79 -32.58
CA GLN A 61 8.15 -1.79 -31.76
C GLN A 61 8.22 -0.64 -30.74
N HIS A 62 7.56 0.48 -31.04
CA HIS A 62 7.49 1.63 -30.14
C HIS A 62 6.50 1.42 -28.98
N GLN A 63 5.50 0.54 -29.14
CA GLN A 63 4.45 0.39 -28.13
C GLN A 63 4.98 -0.28 -26.86
N ARG A 64 4.45 0.16 -25.73
CA ARG A 64 4.65 -0.45 -24.42
C ARG A 64 3.35 -1.12 -23.99
N TYR A 65 3.40 -2.43 -23.75
CA TYR A 65 2.29 -3.14 -23.13
C TYR A 65 2.51 -3.13 -21.63
N VAL A 66 1.54 -2.57 -20.90
CA VAL A 66 1.71 -2.21 -19.49
C VAL A 66 0.70 -2.96 -18.65
N PHE A 67 1.17 -3.77 -17.70
CA PHE A 67 0.29 -4.37 -16.71
C PHE A 67 0.04 -3.36 -15.58
N ALA A 68 -1.22 -3.01 -15.32
CA ALA A 68 -1.59 -1.97 -14.37
C ALA A 68 -2.51 -2.52 -13.27
N SER A 69 -2.07 -2.47 -12.00
CA SER A 69 -2.88 -2.91 -10.86
C SER A 69 -2.42 -2.27 -9.57
N ILE A 70 -3.34 -1.55 -8.89
CA ILE A 70 -3.15 -1.13 -7.50
C ILE A 70 -3.55 -2.24 -6.50
N GLU A 71 -4.31 -3.23 -6.95
CA GLU A 71 -4.81 -4.33 -6.12
C GLU A 71 -3.83 -5.50 -6.08
N SER A 72 -3.80 -6.18 -4.93
CA SER A 72 -2.91 -7.31 -4.62
C SER A 72 -2.97 -8.46 -5.63
N ALA A 73 -1.79 -9.02 -5.93
CA ALA A 73 -1.63 -10.21 -6.75
C ALA A 73 -2.38 -11.44 -6.22
N GLU A 74 -2.57 -11.57 -4.89
CA GLU A 74 -3.38 -12.69 -4.36
C GLU A 74 -4.87 -12.56 -4.67
N ASN A 75 -5.38 -11.32 -4.76
CA ASN A 75 -6.76 -11.03 -5.11
C ASN A 75 -6.99 -11.18 -6.63
N TYR A 76 -5.99 -10.79 -7.43
CA TYR A 76 -6.02 -10.84 -8.89
C TYR A 76 -4.82 -11.62 -9.46
N PRO A 77 -4.76 -12.94 -9.24
CA PRO A 77 -3.62 -13.73 -9.69
C PRO A 77 -3.65 -13.95 -11.21
N VAL A 78 -2.47 -14.11 -11.81
CA VAL A 78 -2.28 -14.34 -13.25
C VAL A 78 -1.55 -15.67 -13.47
N CYS A 79 -2.22 -16.76 -13.09
CA CYS A 79 -1.70 -18.13 -13.13
C CYS A 79 -1.43 -18.72 -14.51
N SER A 80 -1.70 -17.99 -15.60
CA SER A 80 -1.44 -18.45 -16.96
C SER A 80 -0.12 -17.92 -17.50
N ASP A 81 0.71 -18.83 -18.01
CA ASP A 81 1.98 -18.51 -18.66
C ASP A 81 1.80 -17.75 -19.98
N LYS A 82 0.56 -17.56 -20.46
CA LYS A 82 0.28 -16.85 -21.72
C LYS A 82 0.72 -15.38 -21.73
N PHE A 83 0.98 -14.81 -20.56
CA PHE A 83 1.43 -13.42 -20.39
C PHE A 83 2.95 -13.29 -20.21
N ASN A 84 3.67 -14.42 -20.18
CA ASN A 84 5.12 -14.43 -20.18
C ASN A 84 5.65 -13.80 -21.48
N GLY A 85 6.57 -12.84 -21.35
CA GLY A 85 7.09 -12.06 -22.47
C GLY A 85 6.11 -11.04 -23.07
N PHE A 86 4.89 -10.90 -22.54
CA PHE A 86 3.86 -10.03 -23.12
C PHE A 86 4.01 -8.57 -22.68
N PHE A 87 4.24 -8.34 -21.38
CA PHE A 87 4.35 -6.99 -20.81
C PHE A 87 5.79 -6.48 -20.81
N ASN A 88 5.95 -5.18 -21.04
CA ASN A 88 7.24 -4.48 -20.96
C ASN A 88 7.36 -3.71 -19.67
N TRP A 89 6.28 -3.01 -19.33
CA TRP A 89 6.24 -2.23 -18.11
C TRP A 89 5.16 -2.75 -17.20
N THR A 90 5.35 -2.47 -15.94
CA THR A 90 4.35 -2.66 -14.91
C THR A 90 4.11 -1.32 -14.23
N TRP A 91 2.85 -1.10 -13.87
CA TRP A 91 2.40 0.08 -13.15
C TRP A 91 1.55 -0.38 -11.98
N THR A 92 2.23 -0.73 -10.90
CA THR A 92 1.64 -1.42 -9.77
C THR A 92 2.18 -0.91 -8.44
N TYR A 93 1.67 -1.47 -7.35
CA TYR A 93 2.17 -1.19 -6.01
C TYR A 93 3.56 -1.81 -5.76
N ARG A 94 4.02 -2.77 -6.57
CA ARG A 94 5.33 -3.42 -6.40
C ARG A 94 6.47 -2.39 -6.55
N LEU A 95 7.45 -2.46 -5.66
CA LEU A 95 8.53 -1.47 -5.61
C LEU A 95 9.53 -1.59 -6.78
N GLU A 96 9.43 -2.65 -7.56
CA GLU A 96 10.22 -2.84 -8.79
C GLU A 96 9.50 -2.43 -10.08
N SER A 97 8.21 -2.09 -10.04
CA SER A 97 7.50 -1.61 -11.23
C SER A 97 8.09 -0.32 -11.81
N GLU A 98 8.14 -0.22 -13.13
CA GLU A 98 8.64 0.96 -13.86
C GLU A 98 7.93 2.24 -13.44
N ALA A 99 6.61 2.16 -13.31
CA ALA A 99 5.80 3.21 -12.72
C ALA A 99 5.19 2.73 -11.40
N LYS A 100 5.07 3.63 -10.42
CA LYS A 100 4.41 3.32 -9.15
C LYS A 100 2.93 3.60 -9.23
N TRP A 101 2.14 2.69 -8.69
CA TRP A 101 0.73 2.88 -8.38
C TRP A 101 0.42 2.27 -7.02
N GLY A 102 0.54 3.08 -5.97
CA GLY A 102 0.50 2.59 -4.59
C GLY A 102 -0.16 3.57 -3.63
N TYR A 103 0.05 3.37 -2.33
CA TYR A 103 -0.68 4.13 -1.31
C TYR A 103 0.18 5.11 -0.52
N ILE A 104 1.46 4.80 -0.32
CA ILE A 104 2.32 5.48 0.67
C ILE A 104 3.46 6.25 -0.01
N VAL A 105 3.77 7.42 0.55
CA VAL A 105 5.00 8.18 0.34
C VAL A 105 5.66 8.39 1.69
N ILE A 106 6.98 8.25 1.71
CA ILE A 106 7.82 8.46 2.90
C ILE A 106 8.72 9.65 2.61
N ARG A 107 8.67 10.66 3.48
CA ARG A 107 9.54 11.82 3.40
C ARG A 107 10.46 11.91 4.61
N ASP A 108 11.65 12.49 4.42
CA ASP A 108 12.55 12.82 5.52
C ASP A 108 12.17 14.15 6.20
N ALA A 109 12.91 14.52 7.24
CA ALA A 109 12.72 15.79 7.97
C ALA A 109 12.93 17.05 7.12
N GLN A 110 13.58 16.94 5.96
CA GLN A 110 13.76 18.00 4.97
C GLN A 110 12.67 17.96 3.89
N ASN A 111 11.66 17.10 4.05
CA ASN A 111 10.53 16.90 3.14
C ASN A 111 10.92 16.28 1.79
N ASN A 112 12.09 15.64 1.67
CA ASN A 112 12.47 14.92 0.44
C ASN A 112 11.80 13.55 0.39
N ILE A 113 11.39 13.08 -0.79
CA ILE A 113 10.86 11.73 -0.97
C ILE A 113 12.00 10.71 -0.86
N ILE A 114 11.98 9.91 0.20
CA ILE A 114 12.98 8.87 0.42
C ILE A 114 12.48 7.46 0.07
N GLY A 115 11.16 7.22 0.12
CA GLY A 115 10.60 5.88 -0.08
C GLY A 115 9.09 5.83 -0.30
N PRO A 116 8.50 4.61 -0.33
CA PRO A 116 9.18 3.32 -0.14
C PRO A 116 10.05 2.89 -1.33
N LYS A 117 11.12 2.12 -1.08
CA LYS A 117 12.05 1.57 -2.08
C LYS A 117 12.50 0.17 -1.65
N THR A 118 12.99 -0.65 -2.58
CA THR A 118 13.47 -2.02 -2.29
C THR A 118 14.62 -2.04 -1.28
N ASN A 119 15.49 -1.02 -1.33
CA ASN A 119 16.58 -0.79 -0.40
C ASN A 119 16.37 0.55 0.32
N MET A 120 15.81 0.49 1.52
CA MET A 120 15.71 1.65 2.40
C MET A 120 16.94 1.73 3.32
N ASN A 121 17.41 2.94 3.58
CA ASN A 121 18.44 3.20 4.58
C ASN A 121 17.84 4.05 5.69
N TRP A 122 17.45 3.39 6.77
CA TRP A 122 16.86 4.05 7.93
C TRP A 122 17.94 4.46 8.93
N LEU A 123 17.69 5.55 9.64
CA LEU A 123 18.40 5.82 10.88
C LEU A 123 18.12 4.67 11.86
N LYS A 124 19.14 4.26 12.61
CA LYS A 124 18.95 3.31 13.68
C LYS A 124 18.25 3.99 14.86
N THR A 125 17.47 3.24 15.63
CA THR A 125 16.70 3.77 16.77
C THR A 125 17.58 4.48 17.80
N ASP A 126 18.81 4.01 18.01
CA ASP A 126 19.79 4.60 18.92
C ASP A 126 20.38 5.92 18.41
N GLN A 127 20.28 6.20 17.11
CA GLN A 127 20.67 7.46 16.47
C GLN A 127 19.55 8.49 16.45
N MET A 128 18.31 8.08 16.76
CA MET A 128 17.16 8.98 16.83
C MET A 128 17.09 9.63 18.22
N ASP A 129 16.67 10.89 18.28
CA ASP A 129 16.42 11.56 19.55
C ASP A 129 15.38 10.81 20.38
N VAL A 130 15.46 10.98 21.69
CA VAL A 130 14.37 10.57 22.59
C VAL A 130 13.10 11.35 22.26
N VAL A 131 11.96 10.72 22.54
CA VAL A 131 10.64 11.32 22.32
C VAL A 131 10.44 12.52 23.24
N GLY A 132 9.99 13.63 22.68
CA GLY A 132 9.70 14.87 23.40
C GLY A 132 8.53 14.74 24.38
N ASP A 133 8.52 15.61 25.40
CA ASP A 133 7.49 15.59 26.44
C ASP A 133 6.09 15.88 25.89
N ASP A 134 5.98 16.67 24.81
CA ASP A 134 4.74 16.97 24.11
C ASP A 134 4.06 15.72 23.56
N ILE A 135 4.83 14.81 22.93
CA ILE A 135 4.32 13.52 22.47
C ILE A 135 4.01 12.65 23.68
N LYS A 136 4.91 12.53 24.66
CA LYS A 136 4.71 11.69 25.84
C LYS A 136 3.43 12.05 26.61
N GLU A 137 3.13 13.34 26.76
CA GLU A 137 1.89 13.82 27.37
C GLU A 137 0.64 13.39 26.61
N LYS A 138 0.67 13.38 25.27
CA LYS A 138 -0.43 12.83 24.46
C LYS A 138 -0.55 11.32 24.65
N LEU A 139 0.56 10.59 24.64
CA LEU A 139 0.55 9.13 24.80
C LEU A 139 -0.04 8.70 26.16
N ARG A 140 0.25 9.44 27.24
CA ARG A 140 -0.30 9.17 28.59
C ARG A 140 -1.81 9.33 28.72
N LYS A 141 -2.46 10.03 27.78
CA LYS A 141 -3.93 10.25 27.80
C LYS A 141 -4.71 9.11 27.15
N LYS A 142 -4.02 8.19 26.47
CA LYS A 142 -4.65 7.05 25.79
C LYS A 142 -5.20 6.08 26.81
N THR A 143 -6.36 5.50 26.51
CA THR A 143 -7.08 4.59 27.42
C THR A 143 -7.52 3.30 26.76
N LYS A 144 -7.55 3.24 25.43
CA LYS A 144 -8.05 2.10 24.67
C LYS A 144 -6.91 1.33 24.03
N ALA A 145 -6.97 0.00 24.09
CA ALA A 145 -5.87 -0.83 23.61
C ALA A 145 -5.70 -0.77 22.09
N VAL A 146 -6.68 -1.28 21.33
CA VAL A 146 -6.53 -1.52 19.90
C VAL A 146 -7.76 -1.05 19.12
N ALA A 147 -7.55 -0.26 18.07
CA ALA A 147 -8.57 0.05 17.07
C ALA A 147 -8.36 -0.75 15.78
N TRP A 148 -9.45 -1.08 15.08
CA TRP A 148 -9.38 -1.68 13.76
C TRP A 148 -10.51 -1.18 12.84
N PHE A 149 -10.15 -0.47 11.77
CA PHE A 149 -11.14 -0.05 10.76
C PHE A 149 -11.19 -1.08 9.63
N VAL A 150 -12.35 -1.73 9.46
CA VAL A 150 -12.49 -2.85 8.54
C VAL A 150 -13.92 -3.03 8.03
N SER A 151 -14.04 -3.11 6.70
CA SER A 151 -15.31 -3.40 6.01
C SER A 151 -15.28 -4.64 5.11
N ASN A 152 -14.10 -5.27 4.94
CA ASN A 152 -13.99 -6.56 4.27
C ASN A 152 -13.74 -7.65 5.31
N CYS A 153 -14.81 -8.41 5.59
CA CYS A 153 -14.89 -9.41 6.65
C CYS A 153 -14.52 -10.82 6.16
N VAL A 154 -14.23 -10.99 4.87
CA VAL A 154 -13.81 -12.26 4.28
C VAL A 154 -12.57 -11.99 3.43
N SER A 155 -11.43 -12.05 4.08
CA SER A 155 -10.13 -11.72 3.47
C SER A 155 -9.37 -12.97 3.03
N ARG A 156 -8.46 -12.82 2.06
CA ARG A 156 -7.54 -13.90 1.65
C ARG A 156 -6.55 -14.23 2.76
N SER A 157 -6.08 -13.20 3.46
CA SER A 157 -5.17 -13.32 4.61
C SER A 157 -5.81 -13.93 5.86
N ARG A 158 -7.14 -14.11 5.88
CA ARG A 158 -7.93 -14.53 7.04
C ARG A 158 -7.68 -13.65 8.27
N ARG A 159 -7.43 -12.36 8.05
CA ARG A 159 -7.10 -11.40 9.10
C ARG A 159 -8.19 -11.28 10.16
N GLU A 160 -9.45 -11.51 9.79
CA GLU A 160 -10.58 -11.56 10.71
C GLU A 160 -10.46 -12.69 11.74
N LYS A 161 -9.96 -13.85 11.32
CA LYS A 161 -9.69 -14.96 12.23
C LYS A 161 -8.56 -14.60 13.19
N PHE A 162 -7.49 -13.99 12.69
CA PHE A 162 -6.38 -13.56 13.53
C PHE A 162 -6.83 -12.54 14.58
N ALA A 163 -7.56 -11.50 14.17
CA ALA A 163 -8.07 -10.46 15.06
C ALA A 163 -9.02 -11.05 16.13
N SER A 164 -9.90 -11.99 15.75
CA SER A 164 -10.77 -12.69 16.71
C SER A 164 -9.95 -13.46 17.77
N VAL A 165 -8.93 -14.21 17.35
CA VAL A 165 -8.06 -14.94 18.31
C VAL A 165 -7.26 -13.97 19.17
N LEU A 166 -6.73 -12.87 18.60
CA LEU A 166 -6.04 -11.83 19.35
C LEU A 166 -6.93 -11.22 20.43
N GLY A 167 -8.21 -10.93 20.11
CA GLY A 167 -9.18 -10.43 21.07
C GLY A 167 -9.37 -11.34 22.28
N ILE A 168 -9.41 -12.67 22.07
CA ILE A 168 -9.49 -13.65 23.17
C ILE A 168 -8.27 -13.58 24.09
N TRP A 169 -7.08 -13.34 23.55
CA TRP A 169 -5.86 -13.22 24.36
C TRP A 169 -5.78 -11.86 25.07
N LEU A 170 -6.20 -10.78 24.43
CA LEU A 170 -6.25 -9.45 25.03
C LEU A 170 -7.23 -9.39 26.21
N ALA A 171 -8.36 -10.11 26.13
CA ALA A 171 -9.33 -10.18 27.21
C ALA A 171 -8.76 -10.75 28.53
N LYS A 172 -7.62 -11.47 28.51
CA LYS A 172 -6.94 -11.94 29.73
C LYS A 172 -6.27 -10.81 30.53
N TYR A 173 -6.13 -9.65 29.91
CA TYR A 173 -5.53 -8.43 30.44
C TYR A 173 -6.56 -7.31 30.58
N ASP A 174 -7.86 -7.62 30.47
CA ASP A 174 -8.94 -6.63 30.41
C ASP A 174 -8.79 -5.61 29.25
N LEU A 175 -8.17 -6.06 28.14
CA LEU A 175 -7.98 -5.27 26.92
C LEU A 175 -8.89 -5.79 25.80
N GLU A 176 -9.29 -4.90 24.90
CA GLU A 176 -10.18 -5.23 23.78
C GLU A 176 -9.71 -4.66 22.44
N ILE A 177 -10.32 -5.16 21.36
CA ILE A 177 -10.18 -4.63 20.01
C ILE A 177 -11.50 -3.97 19.64
N ASP A 178 -11.47 -2.65 19.46
CA ASP A 178 -12.60 -1.90 18.95
C ASP A 178 -12.63 -1.99 17.41
N ILE A 179 -13.68 -2.63 16.90
CA ILE A 179 -13.84 -2.90 15.46
C ILE A 179 -14.86 -1.93 14.86
N TYR A 180 -14.38 -1.08 13.95
CA TYR A 180 -15.18 -0.08 13.25
C TYR A 180 -15.43 -0.49 11.79
N GLY A 181 -16.64 -0.24 11.30
CA GLY A 181 -17.05 -0.56 9.92
C GLY A 181 -17.91 -1.82 9.85
N GLU A 182 -18.11 -2.35 8.63
CA GLU A 182 -19.08 -3.43 8.37
C GLU A 182 -18.79 -4.74 9.11
N CYS A 183 -17.57 -4.93 9.62
CA CYS A 183 -17.18 -6.14 10.35
C CYS A 183 -17.29 -6.00 11.88
N GLY A 184 -17.78 -4.87 12.37
CA GLY A 184 -17.95 -4.59 13.80
C GLY A 184 -19.20 -3.75 14.08
N ASN A 185 -19.40 -3.40 15.34
CA ASN A 185 -20.57 -2.63 15.77
C ASN A 185 -20.30 -1.13 15.88
N LEU A 186 -19.03 -0.71 15.81
CA LEU A 186 -18.63 0.69 15.89
C LEU A 186 -18.60 1.31 14.49
N LYS A 187 -18.75 2.63 14.42
CA LYS A 187 -18.85 3.35 13.15
C LYS A 187 -17.78 4.43 13.06
N CYS A 188 -17.08 4.40 11.95
CA CYS A 188 -16.22 5.47 11.47
C CYS A 188 -16.55 5.65 9.99
N SER A 189 -17.17 6.77 9.63
CA SER A 189 -17.50 7.04 8.22
C SER A 189 -16.24 7.39 7.45
N ARG A 190 -16.13 6.90 6.22
CA ARG A 190 -15.07 7.32 5.29
C ARG A 190 -15.18 8.81 4.94
N ASP A 191 -16.37 9.38 5.00
CA ASP A 191 -16.59 10.81 4.76
C ASP A 191 -16.00 11.68 5.88
N ASN A 192 -15.79 11.10 7.07
CA ASN A 192 -15.21 11.76 8.24
C ASN A 192 -13.90 11.08 8.69
N GLU A 193 -13.10 10.60 7.74
CA GLU A 193 -11.87 9.84 8.03
C GLU A 193 -10.93 10.60 9.00
N GLU A 194 -10.77 11.92 8.83
CA GLU A 194 -9.93 12.75 9.71
C GLU A 194 -10.41 12.76 11.18
N GLU A 195 -11.72 12.73 11.42
CA GLU A 195 -12.27 12.70 12.77
C GLU A 195 -11.97 11.36 13.45
N CYS A 196 -12.13 10.25 12.71
CA CYS A 196 -11.78 8.93 13.21
C CYS A 196 -10.28 8.78 13.47
N ASP A 197 -9.47 9.36 12.60
CA ASP A 197 -8.02 9.39 12.76
C ASP A 197 -7.61 10.17 14.02
N LYS A 198 -8.24 11.32 14.28
CA LYS A 198 -8.04 12.06 15.54
C LYS A 198 -8.49 11.27 16.78
N MET A 199 -9.53 10.45 16.65
CA MET A 199 -9.93 9.51 17.69
C MET A 199 -8.85 8.44 17.94
N ILE A 200 -8.18 7.92 16.89
CA ILE A 200 -7.00 7.04 17.06
C ILE A 200 -5.90 7.77 17.85
N GLU A 201 -5.56 9.00 17.46
CA GLU A 201 -4.53 9.81 18.16
C GLU A 201 -4.85 9.99 19.64
N ARG A 202 -6.11 10.27 19.96
CA ARG A 202 -6.54 10.58 21.31
C ARG A 202 -6.65 9.35 22.20
N ASP A 203 -7.26 8.28 21.70
CA ASP A 203 -7.78 7.23 22.56
C ASP A 203 -6.96 5.93 22.53
N TYR A 204 -6.34 5.60 21.38
CA TYR A 204 -5.83 4.24 21.13
C TYR A 204 -4.31 4.12 21.21
N TYR A 205 -3.83 3.08 21.89
CA TYR A 205 -2.40 2.72 21.90
C TYR A 205 -1.96 2.09 20.57
N PHE A 206 -2.78 1.20 20.00
CA PHE A 206 -2.44 0.43 18.82
C PHE A 206 -3.53 0.50 17.75
N TYR A 207 -3.13 0.28 16.51
CA TYR A 207 -4.04 0.15 15.38
C TYR A 207 -3.69 -1.07 14.53
N LEU A 208 -4.69 -1.89 14.20
CA LEU A 208 -4.50 -3.05 13.32
C LEU A 208 -4.39 -2.60 11.84
N SER A 209 -3.16 -2.50 11.35
CA SER A 209 -2.82 -2.23 9.94
C SER A 209 -2.84 -3.53 9.13
N PHE A 210 -3.92 -4.29 9.23
CA PHE A 210 -4.01 -5.65 8.67
C PHE A 210 -4.38 -5.62 7.19
N GLU A 211 -3.55 -6.20 6.34
CA GLU A 211 -3.82 -6.32 4.92
C GLU A 211 -4.78 -7.47 4.61
N ASN A 212 -5.56 -7.28 3.55
CA ASN A 212 -6.60 -8.25 3.14
C ASN A 212 -6.03 -9.49 2.42
N SER A 213 -4.73 -9.51 2.14
CA SER A 213 -4.03 -10.57 1.42
C SER A 213 -2.51 -10.50 1.70
N PHE A 214 -1.79 -11.59 1.39
CA PHE A 214 -0.34 -11.64 1.55
C PHE A 214 0.36 -11.53 0.20
N ALA A 215 0.66 -10.29 -0.22
CA ALA A 215 1.47 -10.06 -1.40
C ALA A 215 2.73 -9.26 -1.05
N GLU A 216 3.82 -9.55 -1.76
CA GLU A 216 5.07 -8.80 -1.68
C GLU A 216 4.80 -7.33 -1.97
N ASP A 217 5.34 -6.42 -1.16
CA ASP A 217 5.18 -4.96 -1.27
C ASP A 217 3.75 -4.41 -1.17
N TYR A 218 2.74 -5.25 -0.92
CA TYR A 218 1.37 -4.79 -0.78
C TYR A 218 1.14 -4.16 0.60
N VAL A 219 1.33 -2.85 0.68
CA VAL A 219 1.09 -2.02 1.86
C VAL A 219 0.20 -0.85 1.45
N THR A 220 -0.93 -0.71 2.15
CA THR A 220 -2.03 0.18 1.77
C THR A 220 -2.16 1.38 2.70
N GLU A 221 -3.22 2.18 2.50
CA GLU A 221 -3.56 3.33 3.34
C GLU A 221 -3.70 2.99 4.83
N LYS A 222 -3.97 1.72 5.17
CA LYS A 222 -4.21 1.27 6.55
C LYS A 222 -3.05 1.62 7.49
N LEU A 223 -1.83 1.63 6.96
CA LEU A 223 -0.64 1.97 7.73
C LEU A 223 -0.56 3.47 8.07
N LEU A 224 -1.24 4.32 7.29
CA LEU A 224 -1.22 5.77 7.49
C LEU A 224 -2.01 6.22 8.72
N HIS A 225 -3.07 5.50 9.11
CA HIS A 225 -3.85 5.84 10.30
C HIS A 225 -2.95 5.92 11.56
N PRO A 226 -2.22 4.87 11.97
CA PRO A 226 -1.35 4.95 13.14
C PRO A 226 -0.14 5.85 12.93
N LEU A 227 0.48 5.79 11.74
CA LEU A 227 1.71 6.54 11.47
C LEU A 227 1.47 8.05 11.46
N LYS A 228 0.31 8.53 11.01
CA LYS A 228 -0.04 9.96 11.10
C LYS A 228 -0.54 10.31 12.51
N TYR A 229 -1.30 9.42 13.17
CA TYR A 229 -2.09 9.74 14.37
C TYR A 229 -1.65 8.99 15.64
N LEU A 230 -0.37 9.09 15.99
CA LEU A 230 0.25 8.65 17.25
C LEU A 230 -0.27 7.32 17.84
N ALA A 231 -0.43 6.30 17.01
CA ALA A 231 -0.64 4.92 17.48
C ALA A 231 0.45 4.02 16.91
N VAL A 232 0.74 2.91 17.59
CA VAL A 232 1.69 1.93 17.09
C VAL A 232 0.97 1.00 16.09
N PRO A 233 1.43 0.92 14.82
CA PRO A 233 0.87 -0.02 13.87
C PRO A 233 1.17 -1.46 14.27
N ILE A 234 0.13 -2.28 14.28
CA ILE A 234 0.26 -3.74 14.30
C ILE A 234 0.01 -4.22 12.88
N VAL A 235 1.05 -4.74 12.23
CA VAL A 235 1.01 -5.14 10.83
C VAL A 235 0.70 -6.63 10.68
N TYR A 236 -0.07 -6.98 9.65
CA TYR A 236 -0.35 -8.36 9.27
C TYR A 236 -0.52 -8.41 7.74
N GLY A 237 0.59 -8.63 7.03
CA GLY A 237 0.64 -8.57 5.57
C GLY A 237 1.82 -9.34 4.99
N GLY A 238 1.90 -9.39 3.66
CA GLY A 238 2.92 -10.15 2.91
C GLY A 238 4.21 -9.37 2.61
N ALA A 239 4.24 -8.07 2.91
CA ALA A 239 5.35 -7.19 2.55
C ALA A 239 6.55 -7.34 3.49
N ASN A 240 7.73 -6.99 3.00
CA ASN A 240 8.89 -6.72 3.84
C ASN A 240 8.77 -5.29 4.40
N TYR A 241 8.32 -5.17 5.66
CA TYR A 241 8.04 -3.86 6.28
C TYR A 241 9.28 -2.99 6.49
N SER A 242 10.51 -3.54 6.45
CA SER A 242 11.73 -2.72 6.43
C SER A 242 11.84 -1.83 5.19
N ARG A 243 11.08 -2.10 4.11
CA ARG A 243 10.97 -1.22 2.94
C ARG A 243 10.04 -0.01 3.16
N PHE A 244 9.25 -0.05 4.25
CA PHE A 244 8.18 0.90 4.52
C PHE A 244 8.35 1.63 5.85
N MET A 245 9.05 1.06 6.83
CA MET A 245 9.24 1.64 8.15
C MET A 245 10.62 1.29 8.71
N PRO A 246 11.23 2.15 9.54
CA PRO A 246 12.37 1.76 10.35
C PRO A 246 11.98 0.62 11.31
N GLU A 247 12.97 -0.14 11.77
CA GLU A 247 12.76 -1.18 12.78
C GLU A 247 12.27 -0.57 14.10
N ASN A 248 11.61 -1.40 14.93
CA ASN A 248 11.15 -1.05 16.28
C ASN A 248 10.07 0.05 16.38
N ILE A 249 9.34 0.34 15.28
CA ILE A 249 8.21 1.30 15.32
C ILE A 249 6.84 0.64 15.11
N TYR A 250 6.82 -0.68 14.91
CA TYR A 250 5.63 -1.47 14.63
C TYR A 250 5.73 -2.84 15.29
N LEU A 251 4.58 -3.52 15.43
CA LEU A 251 4.53 -4.92 15.86
C LEU A 251 4.11 -5.80 14.69
N ASP A 252 4.89 -6.83 14.36
CA ASP A 252 4.52 -7.81 13.33
C ASP A 252 3.69 -8.95 13.93
N ALA A 253 2.41 -8.99 13.58
CA ALA A 253 1.48 -9.98 14.08
C ALA A 253 1.76 -11.39 13.55
N ARG A 254 2.37 -11.54 12.35
CA ARG A 254 2.74 -12.84 11.79
C ARG A 254 3.92 -13.44 12.54
N GLU A 255 4.89 -12.62 12.93
CA GLU A 255 6.07 -13.06 13.69
C GLU A 255 5.73 -13.38 15.15
N LEU A 256 4.95 -12.53 15.81
CA LEU A 256 4.60 -12.70 17.22
C LEU A 256 3.53 -13.78 17.42
N GLY A 257 2.55 -13.87 16.53
CA GLY A 257 1.33 -14.63 16.77
C GLY A 257 0.45 -13.99 17.87
N PRO A 258 -0.80 -14.43 18.02
CA PRO A 258 -1.80 -13.70 18.80
C PRO A 258 -1.49 -13.65 20.31
N GLN A 259 -0.96 -14.72 20.89
CA GLN A 259 -0.64 -14.77 22.32
C GLN A 259 0.52 -13.83 22.68
N LYS A 260 1.67 -13.94 21.99
CA LYS A 260 2.82 -13.08 22.28
C LYS A 260 2.51 -11.62 21.95
N LEU A 261 1.72 -11.37 20.90
CA LEU A 261 1.27 -10.04 20.57
C LEU A 261 0.40 -9.43 21.68
N ALA A 262 -0.58 -10.17 22.22
CA ALA A 262 -1.38 -9.70 23.35
C ALA A 262 -0.50 -9.39 24.59
N ASN A 263 0.43 -10.28 24.93
CA ASN A 263 1.38 -10.04 26.02
C ASN A 263 2.21 -8.78 25.79
N LYS A 264 2.68 -8.56 24.55
CA LYS A 264 3.49 -7.39 24.20
C LYS A 264 2.68 -6.09 24.25
N ILE A 265 1.42 -6.13 23.79
CA ILE A 265 0.48 -5.00 23.91
C ILE A 265 0.30 -4.62 25.38
N ASN A 266 0.03 -5.59 26.25
CA ASN A 266 -0.12 -5.35 27.68
C ASN A 266 1.17 -4.79 28.31
N GLU A 267 2.33 -5.39 28.02
CA GLU A 267 3.63 -4.89 28.50
C GLU A 267 3.84 -3.42 28.13
N LEU A 268 3.55 -3.03 26.90
CA LEU A 268 3.73 -1.65 26.46
C LEU A 268 2.74 -0.67 27.09
N ILE A 269 1.48 -1.08 27.29
CA ILE A 269 0.48 -0.25 27.98
C ILE A 269 0.89 0.00 29.44
N GLU A 270 1.38 -1.04 30.14
CA GLU A 270 1.84 -0.94 31.53
C GLU A 270 3.16 -0.17 31.68
N ASN A 271 3.89 0.05 30.59
CA ASN A 271 5.21 0.72 30.61
C ASN A 271 5.24 1.91 29.63
N PRO A 272 4.75 3.10 30.05
CA PRO A 272 4.64 4.28 29.18
C PRO A 272 5.95 4.71 28.51
N ASP A 273 7.08 4.55 29.21
CA ASP A 273 8.40 4.89 28.64
C ASP A 273 8.81 3.91 27.53
N LEU A 274 8.55 2.61 27.68
CA LEU A 274 8.81 1.62 26.63
C LEU A 274 7.89 1.84 25.42
N TYR A 275 6.63 2.19 25.66
CA TYR A 275 5.70 2.53 24.58
C TYR A 275 6.13 3.81 23.84
N ALA A 276 6.63 4.82 24.57
CA ALA A 276 7.11 6.05 23.96
C ALA A 276 8.27 5.80 22.97
N GLU A 277 9.15 4.83 23.21
CA GLU A 277 10.28 4.53 22.32
C GLU A 277 9.85 4.17 20.87
N TYR A 278 8.62 3.67 20.66
CA TYR A 278 8.07 3.38 19.32
C TYR A 278 7.82 4.65 18.47
N PHE A 279 7.99 5.85 19.04
CA PHE A 279 7.73 7.13 18.38
C PHE A 279 8.99 7.98 18.12
N ARG A 280 10.20 7.47 18.38
CA ARG A 280 11.46 8.22 18.15
C ARG A 280 11.64 8.68 16.70
N TRP A 281 11.10 7.93 15.76
CA TRP A 281 11.14 8.22 14.33
C TRP A 281 10.39 9.50 13.92
N LYS A 282 9.46 10.01 14.76
CA LYS A 282 8.52 11.09 14.39
C LYS A 282 9.18 12.40 13.96
N LYS A 283 10.39 12.69 14.42
CA LYS A 283 11.15 13.88 14.02
C LYS A 283 11.89 13.72 12.68
N TYR A 284 12.04 12.48 12.22
CA TYR A 284 12.91 12.12 11.10
C TYR A 284 12.14 11.78 9.84
N TYR A 285 10.93 11.24 9.98
CA TYR A 285 10.14 10.78 8.86
C TYR A 285 8.68 11.19 8.96
N SER A 286 8.06 11.43 7.80
CA SER A 286 6.62 11.63 7.66
C SER A 286 6.04 10.70 6.60
N TYR A 287 4.76 10.36 6.79
CA TYR A 287 4.03 9.41 5.95
C TYR A 287 2.81 10.08 5.35
N HIS A 288 2.65 9.90 4.05
CA HIS A 288 1.64 10.61 3.25
C HIS A 288 0.97 9.66 2.27
N ARG A 289 -0.27 9.97 1.88
CA ARG A 289 -0.87 9.32 0.71
C ARG A 289 -0.19 9.83 -0.56
N ARG A 290 -0.02 8.97 -1.55
CA ARG A 290 0.50 9.36 -2.87
C ARG A 290 -0.33 10.44 -3.55
N SER A 291 -1.64 10.41 -3.34
CA SER A 291 -2.58 11.41 -3.87
C SER A 291 -2.58 12.75 -3.13
N GLU A 292 -1.84 12.93 -2.04
CA GLU A 292 -1.79 14.22 -1.31
C GLU A 292 -0.97 15.29 -2.05
N ASN A 293 -0.08 14.91 -2.97
CA ASN A 293 0.81 15.84 -3.67
C ASN A 293 0.98 15.48 -5.15
N ILE A 294 1.09 16.51 -5.99
CA ILE A 294 1.31 16.39 -7.43
C ILE A 294 2.57 15.60 -7.80
N GLU A 295 3.65 15.78 -7.04
CA GLU A 295 4.94 15.13 -7.26
C GLU A 295 4.83 13.60 -7.14
N THR A 296 3.84 13.13 -6.39
CA THR A 296 3.62 11.70 -6.09
C THR A 296 2.36 11.14 -6.72
N ASP A 297 1.62 11.95 -7.48
CA ASP A 297 0.43 11.51 -8.19
C ASP A 297 0.82 10.48 -9.27
N ASP A 298 0.22 9.30 -9.19
CA ASP A 298 0.62 8.16 -10.02
C ASP A 298 0.30 8.36 -11.50
N TYR A 299 -0.69 9.20 -11.83
CA TYR A 299 -1.02 9.53 -13.21
C TYR A 299 -0.06 10.57 -13.78
N CYS A 300 0.24 11.62 -13.01
CA CYS A 300 1.27 12.59 -13.39
C CYS A 300 2.64 11.92 -13.54
N GLY A 301 2.99 11.03 -12.61
CA GLY A 301 4.23 10.25 -12.66
C GLY A 301 4.32 9.37 -13.89
N PHE A 302 3.24 8.67 -14.26
CA PHE A 302 3.19 7.85 -15.47
C PHE A 302 3.35 8.69 -16.74
N CYS A 303 2.68 9.85 -16.83
CA CYS A 303 2.86 10.74 -17.99
C CYS A 303 4.27 11.32 -18.06
N SER A 304 4.87 11.65 -16.91
CA SER A 304 6.25 12.14 -16.84
C SER A 304 7.23 11.07 -17.32
N LEU A 305 6.99 9.80 -16.99
CA LEU A 305 7.79 8.67 -17.46
C LEU A 305 7.74 8.52 -18.98
N LEU A 306 6.58 8.72 -19.60
CA LEU A 306 6.43 8.69 -21.07
C LEU A 306 7.12 9.85 -21.79
N ASN A 307 7.34 10.96 -21.09
CA ASN A 307 8.08 12.10 -21.63
C ASN A 307 9.60 12.00 -21.36
N ASP A 308 10.07 11.00 -20.63
CA ASP A 308 11.50 10.71 -20.50
C ASP A 308 11.97 9.83 -21.67
N GLU A 309 12.54 10.47 -22.70
CA GLU A 309 13.06 9.77 -23.87
C GLU A 309 14.09 8.68 -23.53
N LYS A 310 14.94 8.90 -22.52
CA LYS A 310 15.96 7.92 -22.14
C LYS A 310 15.31 6.70 -21.51
N PHE A 311 14.26 6.91 -20.72
CA PHE A 311 13.50 5.83 -20.11
C PHE A 311 12.72 5.05 -21.16
N VAL A 312 11.96 5.73 -22.02
CA VAL A 312 11.15 5.09 -23.07
C VAL A 312 12.01 4.25 -24.02
N LYS A 313 13.22 4.69 -24.34
CA LYS A 313 14.16 3.93 -25.20
C LYS A 313 14.70 2.64 -24.57
N LYS A 314 14.55 2.43 -23.26
CA LYS A 314 14.96 1.17 -22.61
C LYS A 314 14.00 0.06 -23.00
N THR A 315 14.56 -1.09 -23.36
CA THR A 315 13.80 -2.33 -23.58
C THR A 315 13.73 -3.10 -22.27
N SER A 316 12.51 -3.36 -21.82
CA SER A 316 12.21 -4.27 -20.71
C SER A 316 11.14 -5.25 -21.17
N ILE A 317 11.26 -6.50 -20.72
CA ILE A 317 10.32 -7.59 -20.98
C ILE A 317 10.26 -8.44 -19.73
N TYR A 318 9.04 -8.70 -19.25
CA TYR A 318 8.82 -9.64 -18.16
C TYR A 318 8.71 -11.05 -18.72
N GLU A 319 9.87 -11.70 -18.92
CA GLU A 319 9.96 -13.05 -19.50
C GLU A 319 9.16 -14.08 -18.69
N ASP A 320 9.24 -14.01 -17.36
CA ASP A 320 8.47 -14.85 -16.45
C ASP A 320 7.50 -13.98 -15.64
N PHE A 321 6.53 -13.39 -16.35
CA PHE A 321 5.55 -12.46 -15.77
C PHE A 321 4.73 -13.12 -14.66
N ARG A 322 4.32 -14.38 -14.86
CA ARG A 322 3.59 -15.14 -13.82
C ARG A 322 4.39 -15.19 -12.52
N LYS A 323 5.66 -15.60 -12.59
CA LYS A 323 6.52 -15.68 -11.40
C LYS A 323 6.80 -14.31 -10.77
N TRP A 324 6.89 -13.27 -11.60
CA TRP A 324 7.04 -11.91 -11.11
C TRP A 324 5.79 -11.42 -10.37
N TRP A 325 4.59 -11.67 -10.90
CA TRP A 325 3.34 -11.15 -10.34
C TRP A 325 2.84 -11.98 -9.16
N ASP A 326 2.74 -13.30 -9.33
CA ASP A 326 2.08 -14.20 -8.40
C ASP A 326 3.01 -14.71 -7.30
N PRO A 327 2.51 -14.84 -6.05
CA PRO A 327 3.23 -15.57 -5.01
C PRO A 327 3.49 -17.04 -5.43
N PRO A 328 4.65 -17.64 -5.06
CA PRO A 328 5.02 -18.99 -5.48
C PRO A 328 4.03 -20.12 -5.15
N TYR A 329 3.09 -19.88 -4.23
CA TYR A 329 2.09 -20.85 -3.77
C TYR A 329 0.69 -20.60 -4.34
N ARG A 330 0.50 -19.55 -5.16
CA ARG A 330 -0.83 -19.09 -5.56
C ARG A 330 -1.37 -19.80 -6.80
N CYS A 331 -0.45 -20.20 -7.67
CA CYS A 331 -0.60 -20.83 -8.98
C CYS A 331 0.37 -22.01 -9.05
#